data_AF-A0A832ZPI4-F1
#
_entry.id   AF-A0A832ZPI4-F1
#
_cell.length_a   1.000
_cell.length_b   1.000
_cell.length_c   1.000
_cell.angle_alpha   90.00
_cell.angle_beta   90.00
_cell.angle_gamma   90.00
#
_symmetry.space_group_name_H-M   'P 1'
#
loop_
_entity.id
_entity.type
_entity.pdbx_description
1 polymer ?
#
loop_
_entity_poly.entity_id
_entity_poly.type
_entity_poly.pdbx_seq_one_letter_code
_entity_poly.pdbx_strand_id
1 'polypeptide(L)'
;MFRRVCIVGLDGVNDYVATKLMGIHYKVKYTLISTIPPYTPPAWTSILTGVNPGWHGVYGFLGYKNGSVSLNSSWDVMYPRLFEMLAMHGLKSVVVNVPLSCPFNALTLRDNYIVVSDWACPRQAIWPPRLYLKFREYLVEPPHNWYDYSDIREYISKIHEYSTTRMNLYLELLEKSDWSLYF
;
A
#
# COMPACT_ATOMS: atom_id res chain seq x y z
N MET A 1 13.83 20.05 -14.27
CA MET A 1 12.71 19.11 -14.49
C MET A 1 12.83 18.01 -13.45
N PHE A 2 11.92 17.96 -12.46
CA PHE A 2 11.95 16.87 -11.46
C PHE A 2 11.54 15.57 -12.14
N ARG A 3 12.32 14.50 -11.92
CA ARG A 3 12.00 13.17 -12.44
C ARG A 3 10.86 12.58 -11.60
N ARG A 4 9.84 12.04 -12.26
CA ARG A 4 8.77 11.27 -11.63
C ARG A 4 9.15 9.79 -11.62
N VAL A 5 8.92 9.13 -10.49
CA VAL A 5 9.12 7.69 -10.32
C VAL A 5 7.81 7.05 -9.88
N CYS A 6 7.33 6.09 -10.65
CA CYS A 6 6.17 5.27 -10.28
C CYS A 6 6.67 3.86 -9.94
N ILE A 7 6.28 3.37 -8.77
CA ILE A 7 6.59 2.03 -8.28
C ILE A 7 5.25 1.31 -8.12
N VAL A 8 5.14 0.11 -8.69
CA VAL A 8 3.96 -0.74 -8.52
C VAL A 8 4.43 -2.04 -7.90
N GLY A 9 4.00 -2.31 -6.67
CA GLY A 9 4.24 -3.59 -6.04
C GLY A 9 3.10 -4.56 -6.31
N LEU A 10 3.44 -5.80 -6.65
CA LEU A 10 2.50 -6.88 -6.91
C LEU A 10 2.66 -7.94 -5.82
N ASP A 11 1.72 -8.00 -4.88
CA ASP A 11 1.81 -8.91 -3.72
C ASP A 11 1.71 -10.38 -4.15
N GLY A 12 2.58 -11.23 -3.60
CA GLY A 12 2.65 -12.66 -3.91
C GLY A 12 3.07 -13.01 -5.35
N VAL A 13 3.48 -12.03 -6.16
CA VAL A 13 3.82 -12.25 -7.58
C VAL A 13 5.31 -12.50 -7.76
N ASN A 14 5.65 -13.71 -8.20
CA ASN A 14 7.00 -14.05 -8.67
C ASN A 14 7.14 -13.84 -10.19
N ASP A 15 8.37 -14.03 -10.70
CA ASP A 15 8.69 -13.86 -12.14
C ASP A 15 7.84 -14.75 -13.06
N TYR A 16 7.53 -15.97 -12.62
CA TYR A 16 6.70 -16.90 -13.39
C TYR A 16 5.28 -16.36 -13.54
N VAL A 17 4.64 -15.95 -12.44
CA VAL A 17 3.28 -15.39 -12.46
C VAL A 17 3.24 -14.12 -13.32
N ALA A 18 4.19 -13.20 -13.10
CA ALA A 18 4.21 -11.94 -13.84
C ALA A 18 4.42 -12.13 -15.35
N THR A 19 5.36 -12.98 -15.78
CA THR A 19 5.66 -13.14 -17.21
C THR A 19 4.70 -14.09 -17.93
N LYS A 20 4.38 -15.25 -17.33
CA LYS A 20 3.61 -16.30 -17.99
C LYS A 20 2.11 -16.14 -17.83
N LEU A 21 1.65 -15.68 -16.67
CA LEU A 21 0.21 -15.57 -16.39
C LEU A 21 -0.31 -14.16 -16.66
N MET A 22 0.48 -13.14 -16.32
CA MET A 22 0.06 -11.73 -16.50
C MET A 22 0.60 -11.09 -17.79
N GLY A 23 1.55 -11.72 -18.48
CA GLY A 23 2.11 -11.18 -19.73
C GLY A 23 2.94 -9.90 -19.56
N ILE A 24 3.53 -9.68 -18.37
CA ILE A 24 4.36 -8.50 -18.12
C ILE A 24 5.73 -8.70 -18.79
N HIS A 25 6.12 -7.71 -19.59
CA HIS A 25 7.42 -7.67 -20.26
C HIS A 25 8.34 -6.63 -19.62
N TYR A 26 9.56 -7.05 -19.27
CA TYR A 26 10.55 -6.18 -18.65
C TYR A 26 11.61 -5.74 -19.64
N LYS A 27 12.01 -4.47 -19.56
CA LYS A 27 13.21 -3.98 -20.24
C LYS A 27 14.50 -4.41 -19.51
N VAL A 28 14.46 -4.41 -18.18
CA VAL A 28 15.55 -4.83 -17.30
C VAL A 28 14.94 -5.62 -16.15
N LYS A 29 15.58 -6.72 -15.75
CA LYS A 29 15.11 -7.60 -14.67
C LYS A 29 16.22 -7.87 -13.67
N TYR A 30 15.88 -7.82 -12.39
CA TYR A 30 16.71 -8.26 -11.28
C TYR A 30 15.90 -9.19 -10.37
N THR A 31 16.55 -10.22 -9.84
CA THR A 31 15.95 -11.13 -8.85
C THR A 31 16.38 -10.68 -7.46
N LEU A 32 15.40 -10.42 -6.59
CA LEU A 32 15.62 -10.01 -5.20
C LEU A 32 15.23 -11.15 -4.27
N ILE A 33 15.96 -11.27 -3.16
CA ILE A 33 15.58 -12.16 -2.05
C ILE A 33 14.60 -11.39 -1.17
N SER A 34 13.50 -12.04 -0.80
CA SER A 34 12.51 -11.44 0.12
C SER A 34 13.06 -11.35 1.55
N THR A 35 12.27 -10.77 2.44
CA THR A 35 12.53 -10.77 3.88
C THR A 35 12.41 -12.17 4.47
N ILE A 36 12.94 -12.34 5.67
CA ILE A 36 12.68 -13.51 6.53
C ILE A 36 11.91 -13.01 7.75
N PRO A 37 10.65 -13.42 7.97
CA PRO A 37 9.85 -14.32 7.11
C PRO A 37 9.37 -13.62 5.81
N PRO A 38 9.19 -14.37 4.70
CA PRO A 38 8.72 -13.82 3.43
C PRO A 38 7.19 -13.56 3.49
N TYR A 39 6.81 -12.53 4.25
CA TYR A 39 5.42 -12.20 4.57
C TYR A 39 5.13 -10.73 4.25
N THR A 40 3.87 -10.41 3.94
CA THR A 40 3.42 -9.08 3.48
C THR A 40 3.91 -7.94 4.40
N PRO A 41 3.63 -7.90 5.72
CA PRO A 41 4.05 -6.79 6.57
C PRO A 41 5.57 -6.54 6.63
N PRO A 42 6.44 -7.55 6.90
CA PRO A 42 7.87 -7.33 6.89
C PRO A 42 8.39 -6.93 5.50
N ALA A 43 7.93 -7.58 4.42
CA ALA A 43 8.41 -7.30 3.07
C ALA A 43 8.09 -5.87 2.60
N TRP A 44 6.83 -5.43 2.72
CA TRP A 44 6.43 -4.08 2.32
C TRP A 44 7.09 -2.99 3.17
N THR A 45 7.23 -3.24 4.48
CA THR A 45 7.93 -2.30 5.37
C THR A 45 9.42 -2.21 5.01
N SER A 46 10.07 -3.32 4.68
CA SER A 46 11.46 -3.32 4.21
C SER A 46 11.63 -2.56 2.88
N ILE A 47 10.71 -2.73 1.92
CA ILE A 47 10.73 -1.97 0.65
C ILE A 47 10.70 -0.46 0.91
N LEU A 48 9.85 -0.02 1.85
CA LEU A 48 9.64 1.40 2.11
C LEU A 48 10.70 2.01 3.03
N THR A 49 11.27 1.26 3.96
CA THR A 49 12.26 1.77 4.92
C THR A 49 13.70 1.55 4.47
N GLY A 50 13.93 0.65 3.52
CA GLY A 50 15.27 0.30 3.04
C GLY A 50 16.10 -0.53 4.04
N VAL A 51 15.49 -0.98 5.14
CA VAL A 51 16.14 -1.81 6.17
C VAL A 51 15.39 -3.13 6.35
N ASN A 52 16.01 -4.12 6.98
CA ASN A 52 15.39 -5.44 7.20
C ASN A 52 14.44 -5.45 8.43
N PRO A 53 13.68 -6.54 8.66
CA PRO A 53 12.75 -6.64 9.80
C PRO A 53 13.35 -6.43 11.18
N GLY A 54 14.63 -6.78 11.38
CA GLY A 54 15.35 -6.53 12.62
C GLY A 54 15.54 -5.06 12.95
N TRP A 55 15.52 -4.19 11.94
CA TRP A 55 15.65 -2.74 12.11
C TRP A 55 14.30 -2.04 12.21
N HIS A 56 13.38 -2.29 11.27
CA HIS A 56 12.09 -1.60 11.27
C HIS A 56 11.06 -2.20 12.25
N GLY A 57 11.33 -3.38 12.83
CA GLY A 57 10.57 -3.96 13.95
C GLY A 57 9.26 -4.68 13.59
N VAL A 58 8.95 -4.80 12.29
CA VAL A 58 7.69 -5.40 11.82
C VAL A 58 7.96 -6.81 11.32
N TYR A 59 7.31 -7.80 11.93
CA TYR A 59 7.41 -9.21 11.55
C TYR A 59 6.10 -9.81 11.04
N GLY A 60 4.98 -9.09 11.18
CA GLY A 60 3.64 -9.53 10.78
C GLY A 60 2.57 -8.47 11.09
N PHE A 61 1.30 -8.80 10.85
CA PHE A 61 0.18 -7.91 11.17
C PHE A 61 -0.11 -7.87 12.67
N LEU A 62 0.31 -8.90 13.40
CA LEU A 62 0.23 -8.98 14.84
C LEU A 62 1.63 -8.79 15.44
N GLY A 63 1.70 -8.05 16.53
CA GLY A 63 2.88 -7.87 17.35
C GLY A 63 2.58 -8.16 18.82
N TYR A 64 3.61 -8.53 19.58
CA TYR A 64 3.49 -8.74 21.02
C TYR A 64 4.01 -7.52 21.76
N LYS A 65 3.14 -6.86 22.54
CA LYS A 65 3.45 -5.63 23.29
C LYS A 65 2.79 -5.70 24.66
N ASN A 66 3.53 -5.31 25.69
CA ASN A 66 3.03 -5.22 27.07
C ASN A 66 2.30 -6.48 27.55
N GLY A 67 2.85 -7.66 27.26
CA GLY A 67 2.26 -8.93 27.70
C GLY A 67 1.11 -9.45 26.84
N SER A 68 0.73 -8.75 25.76
CA SER A 68 -0.46 -9.06 24.96
C SER A 68 -0.21 -9.02 23.45
N VAL A 69 -1.02 -9.74 22.68
CA VAL A 69 -1.01 -9.68 21.22
C VAL A 69 -1.87 -8.50 20.75
N SER A 70 -1.32 -7.68 19.86
CA SER A 70 -1.97 -6.48 19.33
C SER A 70 -1.73 -6.36 17.82
N LEU A 71 -2.59 -5.63 17.11
CA LEU A 71 -2.34 -5.30 15.71
C LEU A 71 -1.16 -4.33 15.62
N ASN A 72 -0.25 -4.60 14.68
CA ASN A 72 0.74 -3.62 14.27
C ASN A 72 0.06 -2.51 13.47
N SER A 73 0.60 -1.32 13.63
CA SER A 73 0.11 -0.08 13.05
C SER A 73 1.28 0.76 12.56
N SER A 74 0.96 1.92 11.99
CA SER A 74 1.95 2.89 11.54
C SER A 74 2.88 3.38 12.65
N TRP A 75 2.45 3.33 13.92
CA TRP A 75 3.27 3.65 15.10
C TRP A 75 4.42 2.66 15.34
N ASP A 76 4.32 1.46 14.79
CA ASP A 76 5.24 0.36 15.11
C ASP A 76 6.39 0.23 14.12
N VAL A 77 6.35 1.01 13.04
CA VAL A 77 7.43 1.07 12.06
C VAL A 77 8.52 1.99 12.60
N MET A 78 9.65 1.41 13.00
CA MET A 78 10.70 2.13 13.74
C MET A 78 11.67 2.93 12.84
N TYR A 79 11.44 2.95 11.53
CA TYR A 79 12.31 3.62 10.55
C TYR A 79 11.48 4.50 9.60
N PRO A 80 12.02 5.65 9.15
CA PRO A 80 11.34 6.51 8.18
C PRO A 80 11.05 5.76 6.88
N ARG A 81 9.82 5.90 6.37
CA ARG A 81 9.44 5.33 5.08
C ARG A 81 9.90 6.24 3.94
N LEU A 82 9.99 5.70 2.73
CA LEU A 82 10.49 6.39 1.55
C LEU A 82 9.79 7.73 1.32
N PHE A 83 8.46 7.77 1.42
CA PHE A 83 7.68 8.99 1.23
C PHE A 83 7.89 10.02 2.36
N GLU A 84 8.20 9.57 3.59
CA GLU A 84 8.55 10.47 4.70
C GLU A 84 9.96 11.06 4.50
N MET A 85 10.91 10.24 4.05
CA MET A 85 12.25 10.71 3.66
C MET A 85 12.19 11.70 2.50
N LEU A 86 11.35 11.48 1.49
CA LEU A 86 11.13 12.42 0.40
C LEU A 86 10.47 13.72 0.89
N ALA A 87 9.53 13.63 1.83
CA ALA A 87 8.92 14.80 2.45
C ALA A 87 9.94 15.67 3.20
N MET A 88 10.93 15.07 3.89
CA MET A 88 12.04 15.81 4.52
C MET A 88 12.86 16.63 3.50
N HIS A 89 12.84 16.23 2.23
CA HIS A 89 13.50 16.94 1.13
C HIS A 89 12.55 17.83 0.31
N GLY A 90 11.35 18.11 0.82
CA GLY A 90 10.35 18.96 0.15
C GLY A 90 9.69 18.31 -1.07
N LEU A 91 9.88 17.01 -1.28
CA LEU A 91 9.30 16.28 -2.41
C LEU A 91 7.93 15.71 -2.04
N LYS A 92 7.05 15.63 -3.05
CA LYS A 92 5.68 15.15 -2.88
C LYS A 92 5.53 13.70 -3.29
N SER A 93 4.65 12.97 -2.60
CA SER A 93 4.35 11.57 -2.92
C SER A 93 2.85 11.27 -2.95
N VAL A 94 2.46 10.26 -3.72
CA VAL A 94 1.18 9.57 -3.59
C VAL A 94 1.49 8.13 -3.20
N VAL A 95 0.87 7.65 -2.13
CA VAL A 95 1.09 6.30 -1.58
C VAL A 95 -0.25 5.60 -1.45
N VAL A 96 -0.39 4.41 -2.03
CA VAL A 96 -1.67 3.73 -2.16
C VAL A 96 -1.55 2.27 -1.71
N ASN A 97 -2.48 1.82 -0.85
CA ASN A 97 -2.57 0.42 -0.39
C ASN A 97 -1.31 -0.13 0.28
N VAL A 98 -0.51 0.74 0.90
CA VAL A 98 0.66 0.31 1.66
C VAL A 98 0.25 -0.15 3.06
N PRO A 99 0.56 -1.39 3.47
CA PRO A 99 0.33 -1.87 4.83
C PRO A 99 0.98 -0.97 5.89
N LEU A 100 0.36 -0.90 7.07
CA LEU A 100 0.91 -0.16 8.22
C LEU A 100 1.12 1.33 7.94
N SER A 101 0.24 1.90 7.12
CA SER A 101 0.13 3.35 6.87
C SER A 101 -0.89 4.03 7.79
N CYS A 102 -1.77 3.26 8.44
CA CYS A 102 -2.72 3.73 9.45
C CYS A 102 -2.26 3.47 10.90
N PRO A 103 -2.57 4.36 11.86
CA PRO A 103 -3.33 5.60 11.66
C PRO A 103 -2.44 6.69 11.03
N PHE A 104 -3.04 7.56 10.23
CA PHE A 104 -2.28 8.59 9.52
C PHE A 104 -1.56 9.56 10.45
N ASN A 105 -2.00 9.75 11.70
CA ASN A 105 -1.34 10.64 12.67
C ASN A 105 0.02 10.14 13.19
N ALA A 106 0.37 8.88 12.93
CA ALA A 106 1.69 8.33 13.20
C ALA A 106 2.73 8.74 12.15
N LEU A 107 2.30 9.20 10.97
CA LEU A 107 3.20 9.55 9.87
C LEU A 107 3.77 10.97 10.04
N THR A 108 4.99 11.20 9.55
CA THR A 108 5.72 12.46 9.71
C THR A 108 5.73 13.31 8.43
N LEU A 109 5.57 14.65 8.56
CA LEU A 109 5.54 15.58 7.41
C LEU A 109 4.41 15.32 6.39
N ARG A 110 3.21 15.06 6.92
CA ARG A 110 2.04 14.57 6.16
C ARG A 110 1.44 15.55 5.16
N ASP A 111 1.85 16.81 5.17
CA ASP A 111 1.36 17.79 4.20
C ASP A 111 1.97 17.58 2.81
N ASN A 112 3.06 16.82 2.73
CA ASN A 112 3.79 16.58 1.49
C ASN A 112 3.29 15.37 0.70
N TYR A 113 2.37 14.57 1.21
CA TYR A 113 1.96 13.37 0.50
C TYR A 113 0.49 13.01 0.70
N ILE A 114 -0.05 12.29 -0.29
CA ILE A 114 -1.37 11.68 -0.26
C ILE A 114 -1.18 10.23 0.15
N VAL A 115 -1.98 9.75 1.11
CA VAL A 115 -1.99 8.34 1.51
C VAL A 115 -3.39 7.80 1.36
N VAL A 116 -3.55 6.73 0.59
CA VAL A 116 -4.78 5.94 0.51
C VAL A 116 -4.55 4.68 1.32
N SER A 117 -5.37 4.46 2.34
CA SER A 117 -5.22 3.34 3.26
C SER A 117 -5.27 2.00 2.53
N ASP A 118 -4.57 1.01 3.08
CA ASP A 118 -4.73 -0.39 2.71
C ASP A 118 -5.91 -1.05 3.45
N TRP A 119 -6.09 -2.35 3.26
CA TRP A 119 -7.18 -3.14 3.84
C TRP A 119 -7.01 -3.40 5.34
N ALA A 120 -5.79 -3.34 5.89
CA ALA A 120 -5.53 -3.51 7.32
C ALA A 120 -5.86 -2.24 8.14
N CYS A 121 -6.16 -1.12 7.47
CA CYS A 121 -6.70 0.05 8.15
C CYS A 121 -8.15 -0.25 8.60
N PRO A 122 -8.59 0.19 9.80
CA PRO A 122 -9.94 -0.12 10.29
C PRO A 122 -11.09 0.32 9.38
N ARG A 123 -10.84 1.28 8.49
CA ARG A 123 -11.75 1.75 7.45
C ARG A 123 -10.95 2.20 6.24
N GLN A 124 -11.51 2.06 5.04
CA GLN A 124 -10.97 2.72 3.85
C GLN A 124 -10.99 4.25 4.01
N ALA A 125 -9.82 4.87 3.96
CA ALA A 125 -9.60 6.27 4.25
C ALA A 125 -8.54 6.87 3.31
N ILE A 126 -8.53 8.20 3.24
CA ILE A 126 -7.54 8.97 2.49
C ILE A 126 -7.04 10.16 3.31
N TRP A 127 -5.73 10.41 3.22
CA TRP A 127 -5.08 11.61 3.71
C TRP A 127 -4.58 12.46 2.52
N PRO A 128 -4.67 13.79 2.56
CA PRO A 128 -5.27 14.63 3.61
C PRO A 128 -6.80 14.61 3.64
N PRO A 129 -7.46 14.95 4.78
CA PRO A 129 -8.91 14.82 4.94
C PRO A 129 -9.74 15.62 3.92
N ARG A 130 -9.19 16.71 3.38
CA ARG A 130 -9.82 17.50 2.30
C ARG A 130 -10.14 16.69 1.04
N LEU A 131 -9.44 15.58 0.81
CA LEU A 131 -9.67 14.70 -0.33
C LEU A 131 -10.82 13.71 -0.09
N TYR A 132 -11.25 13.53 1.16
CA TYR A 132 -12.26 12.53 1.51
C TYR A 132 -13.57 12.72 0.76
N LEU A 133 -14.13 13.94 0.74
CA LEU A 133 -15.42 14.20 0.08
C LEU A 133 -15.40 13.86 -1.41
N LYS A 134 -14.27 14.11 -2.07
CA LYS A 134 -14.08 13.80 -3.50
C LYS A 134 -13.98 12.29 -3.74
N PHE A 135 -13.29 11.57 -2.85
CA PHE A 135 -12.95 10.17 -3.09
C PHE A 135 -13.80 9.16 -2.30
N ARG A 136 -14.73 9.60 -1.45
CA ARG A 136 -15.50 8.72 -0.55
C ARG A 136 -16.24 7.59 -1.26
N GLU A 137 -16.70 7.81 -2.49
CA GLU A 137 -17.41 6.79 -3.28
C GLU A 137 -16.48 5.69 -3.80
N TYR A 138 -15.17 5.98 -3.84
CA TYR A 138 -14.14 5.02 -4.23
C TYR A 138 -13.46 4.35 -3.03
N LEU A 139 -13.70 4.84 -1.81
CA LEU A 139 -13.21 4.26 -0.55
C LEU A 139 -14.14 3.13 -0.09
N VAL A 140 -14.31 2.14 -0.95
CA VAL A 140 -15.16 0.96 -0.72
C VAL A 140 -14.37 -0.17 -0.08
N GLU A 141 -15.00 -0.89 0.84
CA GLU A 141 -14.37 -2.06 1.49
C GLU A 141 -14.20 -3.22 0.49
N PRO A 142 -13.10 -3.98 0.57
CA PRO A 142 -12.89 -5.17 -0.24
C PRO A 142 -13.98 -6.24 0.01
N PRO A 143 -14.43 -6.96 -1.04
CA PRO A 143 -15.48 -7.97 -0.93
C PRO A 143 -14.93 -9.28 -0.32
N HIS A 144 -14.53 -9.25 0.95
CA HIS A 144 -13.94 -10.42 1.63
C HIS A 144 -14.94 -11.55 1.93
N ASN A 145 -16.24 -11.27 1.84
CA ASN A 145 -17.31 -12.23 2.16
C ASN A 145 -17.63 -13.15 0.97
N TRP A 146 -16.61 -13.74 0.36
CA TRP A 146 -16.78 -14.63 -0.79
C TRP A 146 -17.64 -15.86 -0.47
N TYR A 147 -17.67 -16.28 0.79
CA TYR A 147 -18.44 -17.41 1.30
C TYR A 147 -19.96 -17.15 1.38
N ASP A 148 -20.40 -15.89 1.29
CA ASP A 148 -21.82 -15.53 1.30
C ASP A 148 -22.48 -15.77 -0.07
N TYR A 149 -21.69 -15.98 -1.14
CA TYR A 149 -22.17 -16.12 -2.51
C TYR A 149 -22.36 -17.59 -2.90
N SER A 150 -23.57 -17.93 -3.37
CA SER A 150 -23.86 -19.27 -3.90
C SER A 150 -23.52 -19.42 -5.39
N ASP A 151 -23.66 -18.35 -6.19
CA ASP A 151 -23.18 -18.31 -7.59
C ASP A 151 -21.87 -17.53 -7.68
N ILE A 152 -20.82 -18.21 -8.14
CA ILE A 152 -19.48 -17.64 -8.35
C ILE A 152 -19.49 -16.43 -9.30
N ARG A 153 -20.43 -16.37 -10.26
CA ARG A 153 -20.52 -15.27 -11.23
C ARG A 153 -20.93 -13.96 -10.57
N GLU A 154 -21.77 -14.02 -9.54
CA GLU A 154 -22.15 -12.84 -8.75
C GLU A 154 -20.94 -12.30 -7.99
N TYR A 155 -20.16 -13.20 -7.38
CA TYR A 155 -18.93 -12.81 -6.68
C TYR A 155 -17.89 -12.21 -7.63
N ILE A 156 -17.69 -12.81 -8.82
CA ILE A 156 -16.79 -12.27 -9.85
C ILE A 156 -17.24 -10.87 -10.28
N SER A 157 -18.55 -10.66 -10.49
CA SER A 157 -19.09 -9.34 -10.81
C SER A 157 -18.78 -8.32 -9.72
N LYS A 158 -18.91 -8.71 -8.43
CA LYS A 158 -18.57 -7.84 -7.30
C LYS A 158 -17.08 -7.50 -7.23
N ILE A 159 -16.20 -8.47 -7.50
CA ILE A 159 -14.74 -8.22 -7.59
C ILE A 159 -14.45 -7.21 -8.71
N HIS A 160 -15.09 -7.36 -9.87
CA HIS A 160 -14.90 -6.45 -11.01
C HIS A 160 -15.36 -5.03 -10.68
N GLU A 161 -16.54 -4.87 -10.05
CA GLU A 161 -17.06 -3.59 -9.57
C GLU A 161 -16.11 -2.92 -8.57
N TYR A 162 -15.66 -3.68 -7.56
CA TYR A 162 -14.70 -3.20 -6.56
C TYR A 162 -13.39 -2.75 -7.22
N SER A 163 -12.82 -3.61 -8.08
CA SER A 163 -11.53 -3.35 -8.73
C SER A 163 -11.59 -2.13 -9.64
N THR A 164 -12.67 -1.99 -10.41
CA THR A 164 -12.89 -0.84 -11.30
C THR A 164 -13.02 0.45 -10.49
N THR A 165 -13.83 0.42 -9.42
CA THR A 165 -14.02 1.55 -8.51
C THR A 165 -12.69 1.99 -7.91
N ARG A 166 -11.92 1.06 -7.33
CA ARG A 166 -10.61 1.36 -6.75
C ARG A 166 -9.60 1.87 -7.79
N MET A 167 -9.58 1.28 -8.98
CA MET A 167 -8.66 1.66 -10.06
C MET A 167 -8.88 3.12 -10.50
N ASN A 168 -10.14 3.57 -10.58
CA ASN A 168 -10.45 4.96 -10.93
C ASN A 168 -9.84 5.96 -9.95
N LEU A 169 -9.85 5.66 -8.64
CA LEU A 169 -9.18 6.48 -7.63
C LEU A 169 -7.66 6.51 -7.87
N TYR A 170 -7.04 5.36 -8.13
CA TYR A 170 -5.59 5.27 -8.33
C TYR A 170 -5.16 6.07 -9.57
N LEU A 171 -5.82 5.86 -10.70
CA LEU A 171 -5.53 6.54 -11.95
C LEU A 171 -5.76 8.05 -11.84
N GLU A 172 -6.83 8.48 -11.18
CA GLU A 172 -7.07 9.90 -11.00
C GLU A 172 -5.99 10.55 -10.13
N LEU A 173 -5.55 9.89 -9.05
CA LEU A 173 -4.44 10.41 -8.25
C LEU A 173 -3.14 10.45 -9.04
N LEU A 174 -2.86 9.42 -9.85
CA LEU A 174 -1.67 9.33 -10.69
C LEU A 174 -1.60 10.48 -11.71
N GLU A 175 -2.72 10.78 -12.37
CA GLU A 175 -2.77 11.77 -13.46
C GLU A 175 -2.92 13.20 -12.96
N LYS A 176 -3.72 13.43 -11.91
CA LYS A 176 -4.14 14.79 -11.50
C LYS A 176 -3.39 15.33 -10.28
N SER A 177 -2.64 14.50 -9.56
CA SER A 177 -1.87 14.97 -8.40
C SER A 177 -0.47 15.43 -8.79
N ASP A 178 0.09 16.35 -8.00
CA ASP A 178 1.49 16.74 -8.11
C ASP A 178 2.37 15.87 -7.21
N TRP A 179 3.23 15.06 -7.82
CA TRP A 179 4.08 14.10 -7.12
C TRP A 179 5.42 13.88 -7.82
N SER A 180 6.41 13.50 -7.02
CA SER A 180 7.73 13.00 -7.43
C SER A 180 7.80 11.47 -7.32
N LEU A 181 7.13 10.89 -6.32
CA LEU A 181 6.92 9.45 -6.15
C LEU A 181 5.43 9.10 -6.22
N TYR A 182 5.09 8.08 -7.01
CA TYR A 182 3.82 7.37 -6.92
C TYR A 182 4.13 5.93 -6.53
N PHE A 183 3.54 5.45 -5.44
CA PHE A 183 3.77 4.12 -4.88
C PHE A 183 2.44 3.42 -4.58
#